data_AF-A0A9D9AE96-F1
#
_entry.id   AF-A0A9D9AE96-F1
#
_cell.length_a   1.000
_cell.length_b   1.000
_cell.length_c   1.000
_cell.angle_alpha   90.00
_cell.angle_beta   90.00
_cell.angle_gamma   90.00
#
_symmetry.space_group_name_H-M   'P 1'
#
loop_
_entity.id
_entity.type
_entity.pdbx_description
1 polymer ?
#
loop_
_entity_poly.entity_id
_entity_poly.type
_entity_poly.pdbx_seq_one_letter_code
_entity_poly.pdbx_strand_id
1 'polypeptide(L)'
;MEPETYRHMAAVEESHWWFKGRRRIVTAALRRLLGDFNPDRRILELGCGVGGNLEMLSRFGRVDAVEPDAWAAGKSREKGCATVLQGALPDHLPGDLAPAYDLIAMLDVLEHIDDAPGALAAIHGRIVSNGRLLFTVPAYPWMYGDHDRRHHHLRRYTRSTLRAELRGAGFDICFMGHFNLLLLPPAVLVRLAQRYTPFLKGDDEARGATGPANAVLNAIFALEAPLAARIPFPAGLSILAVARPV
;
A
#
# COMPACT_ATOMS: atom_id res chain seq x y z
N MET A 1 6.34 8.46 10.44
CA MET A 1 5.64 7.52 11.33
C MET A 1 6.45 7.38 12.61
N GLU A 2 5.82 7.22 13.79
CA GLU A 2 6.55 7.03 15.04
C GLU A 2 7.45 5.77 15.00
N PRO A 3 8.67 5.80 15.60
CA PRO A 3 9.56 4.64 15.65
C PRO A 3 8.95 3.38 16.26
N GLU A 4 8.04 3.53 17.24
CA GLU A 4 7.34 2.42 17.87
C GLU A 4 6.40 1.69 16.89
N THR A 5 5.73 2.44 16.00
CA THR A 5 4.86 1.86 14.98
C THR A 5 5.67 1.01 14.00
N TYR A 6 6.87 1.46 13.58
CA TYR A 6 7.75 0.64 12.74
C TYR A 6 8.21 -0.64 13.45
N ARG A 7 8.52 -0.58 14.76
CA ARG A 7 8.87 -1.78 15.55
C ARG A 7 7.71 -2.75 15.65
N HIS A 8 6.50 -2.24 15.88
CA HIS A 8 5.30 -3.07 15.89
C HIS A 8 5.09 -3.73 14.52
N MET A 9 5.16 -2.96 13.43
CA MET A 9 5.06 -3.49 12.07
C MET A 9 6.07 -4.61 11.82
N ALA A 10 7.35 -4.41 12.17
CA ALA A 10 8.38 -5.44 12.03
C ALA A 10 8.04 -6.74 12.80
N ALA A 11 7.40 -6.64 13.97
CA ALA A 11 6.99 -7.79 14.76
C ALA A 11 5.79 -8.56 14.17
N VAL A 12 4.90 -7.91 13.44
CA VAL A 12 3.62 -8.52 13.02
C VAL A 12 3.44 -8.65 11.51
N GLU A 13 4.31 -8.05 10.69
CA GLU A 13 4.13 -7.97 9.22
C GLU A 13 4.00 -9.33 8.55
N GLU A 14 4.64 -10.38 9.06
CA GLU A 14 4.65 -11.70 8.43
C GLU A 14 3.43 -12.55 8.81
N SER A 15 2.88 -12.31 10.00
CA SER A 15 1.89 -13.18 10.64
C SER A 15 0.48 -12.60 10.68
N HIS A 16 0.34 -11.28 10.75
CA HIS A 16 -0.95 -10.62 10.91
C HIS A 16 -1.79 -10.67 9.63
N TRP A 17 -3.08 -10.99 9.78
CA TRP A 17 -4.04 -11.20 8.69
C TRP A 17 -4.10 -10.03 7.71
N TRP A 18 -3.98 -8.78 8.18
CA TRP A 18 -4.03 -7.60 7.32
C TRP A 18 -2.89 -7.61 6.30
N PHE A 19 -1.63 -7.73 6.77
CA PHE A 19 -0.46 -7.72 5.89
C PHE A 19 -0.46 -8.91 4.94
N LYS A 20 -0.77 -10.12 5.45
CA LYS A 20 -0.86 -11.33 4.61
C LYS A 20 -1.97 -11.20 3.57
N GLY A 21 -3.13 -10.76 3.98
CA GLY A 21 -4.31 -10.59 3.14
C GLY A 21 -4.08 -9.55 2.05
N ARG A 22 -3.60 -8.35 2.44
CA ARG A 22 -3.25 -7.27 1.50
C ARG A 22 -2.24 -7.75 0.46
N ARG A 23 -1.17 -8.43 0.89
CA ARG A 23 -0.19 -9.01 -0.04
C ARG A 23 -0.80 -9.99 -1.02
N ARG A 24 -1.83 -10.77 -0.66
CA ARG A 24 -2.52 -11.64 -1.63
C ARG A 24 -3.27 -10.86 -2.70
N ILE A 25 -3.96 -9.78 -2.30
CA ILE A 25 -4.68 -8.90 -3.25
C ILE A 25 -3.68 -8.25 -4.20
N VAL A 26 -2.60 -7.68 -3.67
CA VAL A 26 -1.53 -7.06 -4.46
C VAL A 26 -0.86 -8.08 -5.37
N THR A 27 -0.55 -9.29 -4.88
CA THR A 27 0.02 -10.39 -5.68
C THR A 27 -0.92 -10.77 -6.83
N ALA A 28 -2.24 -10.85 -6.59
CA ALA A 28 -3.21 -11.16 -7.62
C ALA A 28 -3.27 -10.07 -8.71
N ALA A 29 -3.18 -8.80 -8.32
CA ALA A 29 -3.08 -7.68 -9.25
C ALA A 29 -1.78 -7.74 -10.06
N LEU A 30 -0.64 -7.95 -9.40
CA LEU A 30 0.67 -8.05 -10.05
C LEU A 30 0.76 -9.21 -11.04
N ARG A 31 0.26 -10.41 -10.68
CA ARG A 31 0.20 -11.55 -11.62
C ARG A 31 -0.58 -11.22 -12.89
N ARG A 32 -1.66 -10.45 -12.78
CA ARG A 32 -2.44 -10.03 -13.95
C ARG A 32 -1.72 -8.97 -14.78
N LEU A 33 -0.99 -8.06 -14.13
CA LEU A 33 -0.31 -6.95 -14.79
C LEU A 33 1.01 -7.37 -15.44
N LEU A 34 1.78 -8.23 -14.76
CA LEU A 34 3.17 -8.53 -15.05
C LEU A 34 3.38 -10.00 -15.46
N GLY A 35 2.46 -10.90 -15.14
CA GLY A 35 2.65 -12.34 -15.33
C GLY A 35 3.69 -12.91 -14.36
N ASP A 36 4.56 -13.77 -14.89
CA ASP A 36 5.61 -14.44 -14.12
C ASP A 36 6.86 -13.57 -13.95
N PHE A 37 7.84 -14.11 -13.22
CA PHE A 37 9.14 -13.49 -13.00
C PHE A 37 9.82 -13.14 -14.33
N ASN A 38 10.36 -11.93 -14.41
CA ASN A 38 11.21 -11.50 -15.52
C ASN A 38 12.45 -10.80 -14.94
N PRO A 39 13.67 -11.32 -15.19
CA PRO A 39 14.90 -10.74 -14.63
C PRO A 39 15.18 -9.34 -15.17
N ASP A 40 14.71 -8.98 -16.35
CA ASP A 40 14.94 -7.66 -16.95
C ASP A 40 14.01 -6.59 -16.38
N ARG A 41 12.89 -7.01 -15.78
CA ARG A 41 11.90 -6.12 -15.18
C ARG A 41 12.46 -5.42 -13.95
N ARG A 42 12.30 -4.09 -13.91
CA ARG A 42 12.63 -3.26 -12.75
C ARG A 42 11.37 -2.80 -12.04
N ILE A 43 11.35 -3.00 -10.74
CA ILE A 43 10.25 -2.63 -9.85
C ILE A 43 10.81 -1.67 -8.80
N LEU A 44 10.10 -0.56 -8.55
CA LEU A 44 10.41 0.35 -7.46
C LEU A 44 9.27 0.34 -6.44
N GLU A 45 9.57 0.05 -5.18
CA GLU A 45 8.65 0.32 -4.07
C GLU A 45 9.04 1.64 -3.38
N LEU A 46 8.13 2.61 -3.37
CA LEU A 46 8.31 3.87 -2.66
C LEU A 46 7.57 3.77 -1.33
N GLY A 47 8.25 4.05 -0.21
CA GLY A 47 7.71 3.88 1.14
C GLY A 47 7.64 2.41 1.56
N CYS A 48 8.75 1.66 1.44
CA CYS A 48 8.74 0.22 1.72
C CYS A 48 8.65 -0.14 3.22
N GLY A 49 8.78 0.84 4.12
CA GLY A 49 8.83 0.61 5.56
C GLY A 49 9.90 -0.41 5.93
N VAL A 50 9.50 -1.39 6.75
CA VAL A 50 10.36 -2.51 7.20
C VAL A 50 10.52 -3.63 6.17
N GLY A 51 9.99 -3.46 4.95
CA GLY A 51 10.26 -4.34 3.81
C GLY A 51 9.26 -5.47 3.59
N GLY A 52 8.10 -5.45 4.26
CA GLY A 52 7.15 -6.56 4.25
C GLY A 52 6.57 -6.96 2.90
N ASN A 53 6.70 -6.12 1.87
CA ASN A 53 6.24 -6.40 0.51
C ASN A 53 7.38 -6.83 -0.43
N LEU A 54 8.65 -6.60 -0.06
CA LEU A 54 9.79 -6.74 -0.97
C LEU A 54 9.95 -8.17 -1.49
N GLU A 55 9.79 -9.17 -0.63
CA GLU A 55 9.85 -10.59 -1.05
C GLU A 55 8.69 -10.97 -1.98
N MET A 56 7.54 -10.31 -1.85
CA MET A 56 6.40 -10.52 -2.75
C MET A 56 6.64 -9.86 -4.10
N LEU A 57 7.22 -8.65 -4.12
CA LEU A 57 7.56 -7.91 -5.34
C LEU A 57 8.72 -8.58 -6.10
N SER A 58 9.72 -9.13 -5.41
CA SER A 58 10.89 -9.76 -6.04
C SER A 58 10.56 -11.00 -6.87
N ARG A 59 9.38 -11.60 -6.65
CA ARG A 59 8.84 -12.69 -7.47
C ARG A 59 8.47 -12.24 -8.88
N PHE A 60 8.42 -10.95 -9.15
CA PHE A 60 8.05 -10.40 -10.46
C PHE A 60 9.23 -9.72 -11.19
N GLY A 61 10.34 -9.40 -10.52
CA GLY A 61 11.50 -8.76 -11.13
C GLY A 61 12.52 -8.27 -10.12
N ARG A 62 13.50 -7.47 -10.58
CA ARG A 62 14.48 -6.82 -9.71
C ARG A 62 13.84 -5.64 -8.98
N VAL A 63 14.00 -5.58 -7.66
CA VAL A 63 13.34 -4.58 -6.81
C VAL A 63 14.36 -3.58 -6.27
N ASP A 64 14.11 -2.31 -6.53
CA ASP A 64 14.65 -1.20 -5.77
C ASP A 64 13.57 -0.72 -4.80
N ALA A 65 13.97 -0.17 -3.65
CA ALA A 65 13.05 0.35 -2.67
C ALA A 65 13.58 1.64 -2.04
N VAL A 66 12.67 2.54 -1.69
CA VAL A 66 12.98 3.81 -1.01
C VAL A 66 12.19 3.90 0.28
N GLU A 67 12.86 4.27 1.36
CA GLU A 67 12.24 4.51 2.66
C GLU A 67 12.86 5.75 3.32
N PRO A 68 12.08 6.72 3.82
CA PRO A 68 12.60 7.90 4.49
C PRO A 68 13.25 7.60 5.85
N ASP A 69 12.68 6.67 6.63
CA ASP A 69 13.19 6.33 7.96
C ASP A 69 14.42 5.41 7.87
N ALA A 70 15.54 5.84 8.45
CA ALA A 70 16.80 5.11 8.37
C ALA A 70 16.75 3.74 9.07
N TRP A 71 15.98 3.62 10.16
CA TRP A 71 15.86 2.37 10.91
C TRP A 71 15.02 1.36 10.12
N ALA A 72 13.88 1.79 9.58
CA ALA A 72 13.02 0.98 8.73
C ALA A 72 13.74 0.55 7.46
N ALA A 73 14.48 1.47 6.81
CA ALA A 73 15.36 1.16 5.69
C ALA A 73 16.46 0.14 6.07
N GLY A 74 17.00 0.23 7.28
CA GLY A 74 17.93 -0.77 7.82
C GLY A 74 17.28 -2.15 7.92
N LYS A 75 16.07 -2.23 8.47
CA LYS A 75 15.30 -3.48 8.58
C LYS A 75 14.90 -4.09 7.25
N SER A 76 14.49 -3.27 6.28
CA SER A 76 14.15 -3.78 4.97
C SER A 76 15.36 -4.32 4.22
N ARG A 77 16.57 -3.78 4.42
CA ARG A 77 17.83 -4.35 3.89
C ARG A 77 18.12 -5.76 4.41
N GLU A 78 17.78 -6.04 5.67
CA GLU A 78 17.97 -7.38 6.26
C GLU A 78 17.19 -8.48 5.50
N LYS A 79 16.14 -8.12 4.75
CA LYS A 79 15.37 -9.07 3.92
C LYS A 79 16.17 -9.62 2.72
N GLY A 80 17.21 -8.93 2.27
CA GLY A 80 18.14 -9.41 1.23
C GLY A 80 17.53 -9.65 -0.15
N CYS A 81 16.34 -9.09 -0.45
CA CYS A 81 15.59 -9.33 -1.69
C CYS A 81 15.37 -8.09 -2.55
N ALA A 82 15.92 -6.94 -2.16
CA ALA A 82 15.84 -5.67 -2.88
C ALA A 82 17.04 -4.76 -2.57
N THR A 83 17.33 -3.81 -3.47
CA THR A 83 18.24 -2.70 -3.20
C THR A 83 17.47 -1.60 -2.47
N VAL A 84 17.76 -1.36 -1.19
CA VAL A 84 17.04 -0.35 -0.39
C VAL A 84 17.88 0.90 -0.20
N LEU A 85 17.35 2.03 -0.63
CA LEU A 85 17.95 3.35 -0.51
C LEU A 85 17.14 4.21 0.47
N GLN A 86 17.82 5.10 1.19
CA GLN A 86 17.13 6.08 2.03
C GLN A 86 16.76 7.30 1.20
N GLY A 87 15.51 7.73 1.24
CA GLY A 87 15.03 8.90 0.50
C GLY A 87 13.55 9.17 0.74
N ALA A 88 13.06 10.29 0.24
CA ALA A 88 11.68 10.72 0.45
C ALA A 88 11.10 11.37 -0.81
N LEU A 89 9.78 11.26 -0.97
CA LEU A 89 9.02 12.04 -1.95
C LEU A 89 8.59 13.39 -1.34
N PRO A 90 8.39 14.43 -2.18
CA PRO A 90 8.76 14.48 -3.60
C PRO A 90 10.24 14.81 -3.85
N ASP A 91 10.90 15.50 -2.92
CA ASP A 91 12.13 16.26 -3.21
C ASP A 91 13.46 15.51 -2.96
N HIS A 92 13.43 14.32 -2.35
CA HIS A 92 14.63 13.63 -1.85
C HIS A 92 14.72 12.19 -2.37
N LEU A 93 14.40 11.98 -3.65
CA LEU A 93 14.61 10.70 -4.29
C LEU A 93 16.12 10.45 -4.51
N PRO A 94 16.64 9.25 -4.18
CA PRO A 94 18.06 8.94 -4.33
C PRO A 94 18.53 8.99 -5.80
N GLY A 95 19.72 9.52 -6.02
CA GLY A 95 20.35 9.59 -7.35
C GLY A 95 20.74 8.22 -7.92
N ASP A 96 20.97 7.23 -7.04
CA ASP A 96 21.38 5.87 -7.41
C ASP A 96 20.22 5.01 -7.94
N LEU A 97 18.98 5.53 -7.94
CA LEU A 97 17.84 4.85 -8.54
C LEU A 97 18.04 4.70 -10.05
N ALA A 98 17.49 3.62 -10.61
CA ALA A 98 17.42 3.43 -12.05
C ALA A 98 16.67 4.61 -12.71
N PRO A 99 17.00 4.94 -13.97
CA PRO A 99 16.36 6.05 -14.68
C PRO A 99 14.86 5.83 -14.89
N ALA A 100 14.45 4.57 -15.10
CA ALA A 100 13.04 4.21 -15.27
C ALA A 100 12.73 2.78 -14.80
N TYR A 101 11.46 2.55 -14.49
CA TYR A 101 10.92 1.30 -13.95
C TYR A 101 9.71 0.81 -14.75
N ASP A 102 9.56 -0.51 -14.84
CA ASP A 102 8.37 -1.16 -15.42
C ASP A 102 7.16 -1.08 -14.48
N LEU A 103 7.43 -1.05 -13.18
CA LEU A 103 6.43 -0.89 -12.14
C LEU A 103 6.97 0.04 -11.05
N ILE A 104 6.18 1.06 -10.69
CA ILE A 104 6.33 1.76 -9.42
C ILE A 104 5.15 1.37 -8.53
N ALA A 105 5.42 0.97 -7.29
CA ALA A 105 4.43 0.60 -6.28
C ALA A 105 4.46 1.58 -5.09
N MET A 106 3.29 2.08 -4.70
CA MET A 106 3.07 2.92 -3.52
C MET A 106 1.95 2.30 -2.67
N LEU A 107 2.30 1.45 -1.72
CA LEU A 107 1.34 0.61 -0.99
C LEU A 107 1.05 1.20 0.38
N ASP A 108 0.01 2.05 0.47
CA ASP A 108 -0.38 2.82 1.66
C ASP A 108 0.68 3.90 2.01
N VAL A 109 0.94 4.79 1.05
CA VAL A 109 2.03 5.79 1.10
C VAL A 109 1.54 7.21 0.79
N LEU A 110 0.67 7.36 -0.21
CA LEU A 110 0.22 8.68 -0.68
C LEU A 110 -0.58 9.45 0.39
N GLU A 111 -1.19 8.74 1.33
CA GLU A 111 -1.87 9.31 2.49
C GLU A 111 -0.94 10.01 3.48
N HIS A 112 0.37 9.72 3.46
CA HIS A 112 1.37 10.35 4.33
C HIS A 112 2.07 11.55 3.69
N ILE A 113 1.97 11.70 2.37
CA ILE A 113 2.66 12.75 1.62
C ILE A 113 1.75 13.97 1.56
N ASP A 114 2.23 15.13 2.00
CA ASP A 114 1.44 16.37 2.00
C ASP A 114 1.18 16.89 0.57
N ASP A 115 2.24 16.99 -0.24
CA ASP A 115 2.18 17.32 -1.66
C ASP A 115 2.03 16.05 -2.53
N ALA A 116 0.84 15.47 -2.52
CA ALA A 116 0.51 14.31 -3.37
C ALA A 116 0.72 14.60 -4.88
N PRO A 117 0.30 15.75 -5.45
CA PRO A 117 0.59 16.10 -6.83
C PRO A 117 2.09 16.15 -7.16
N GLY A 118 2.91 16.80 -6.33
CA GLY A 118 4.35 16.86 -6.50
C GLY A 118 5.01 15.48 -6.44
N ALA A 119 4.57 14.62 -5.52
CA ALA A 119 5.06 13.24 -5.44
C ALA A 119 4.71 12.41 -6.67
N LEU A 120 3.50 12.54 -7.21
CA LEU A 120 3.10 11.87 -8.45
C LEU A 120 3.89 12.41 -9.65
N ALA A 121 4.15 13.72 -9.71
CA ALA A 121 4.98 14.32 -10.74
C ALA A 121 6.44 13.84 -10.69
N ALA A 122 7.01 13.70 -9.49
CA ALA A 122 8.39 13.25 -9.28
C ALA A 122 8.65 11.81 -9.79
N ILE A 123 7.59 10.99 -9.88
CA ILE A 123 7.68 9.59 -10.32
C ILE A 123 7.17 9.36 -11.75
N HIS A 124 6.41 10.31 -12.31
CA HIS A 124 5.84 10.18 -13.66
C HIS A 124 6.91 9.88 -14.72
N GLY A 125 7.96 10.70 -14.77
CA GLY A 125 9.08 10.52 -15.70
C GLY A 125 9.99 9.32 -15.41
N ARG A 126 9.76 8.59 -14.31
CA ARG A 126 10.51 7.39 -13.91
C ARG A 126 9.79 6.10 -14.28
N ILE A 127 8.69 6.17 -15.01
CA ILE A 127 7.95 5.00 -15.49
C ILE A 127 8.15 4.89 -17.00
N VAL A 128 8.54 3.70 -17.47
CA VAL A 128 8.66 3.46 -18.92
C VAL A 128 7.30 3.60 -19.61
N SER A 129 7.27 3.86 -20.91
CA SER A 129 6.01 4.14 -21.65
C SER A 129 4.94 3.04 -21.52
N ASN A 130 5.36 1.78 -21.36
CA ASN A 130 4.47 0.63 -21.13
C ASN A 130 4.39 0.19 -19.66
N GLY A 131 4.99 0.95 -18.75
CA GLY A 131 5.05 0.65 -17.33
C GLY A 131 3.74 0.93 -16.61
N ARG A 132 3.72 0.63 -15.32
CA ARG A 132 2.54 0.79 -14.46
C ARG A 132 2.90 1.49 -13.16
N LEU A 133 1.95 2.27 -12.69
CA LEU A 133 1.91 2.76 -11.32
C LEU A 133 0.83 1.96 -10.57
N LEU A 134 1.20 1.34 -9.46
CA LEU A 134 0.31 0.56 -8.60
C LEU A 134 0.26 1.22 -7.23
N PHE A 135 -0.93 1.41 -6.67
CA PHE A 135 -1.05 1.92 -5.30
C PHE A 135 -2.25 1.34 -4.58
N THR A 136 -2.10 1.30 -3.26
CA THR A 136 -3.21 1.14 -2.33
C THR A 136 -3.28 2.37 -1.44
N VAL A 137 -4.51 2.79 -1.11
CA VAL A 137 -4.76 3.88 -0.16
C VAL A 137 -5.99 3.57 0.68
N PRO A 138 -6.07 4.04 1.94
CA PRO A 138 -7.23 3.85 2.80
C PRO A 138 -8.42 4.62 2.24
N ALA A 139 -9.59 3.98 2.23
CA ALA A 139 -10.82 4.55 1.70
C ALA A 139 -11.63 5.28 2.77
N TYR A 140 -12.50 6.18 2.29
CA TYR A 140 -13.54 6.88 3.05
C TYR A 140 -13.01 7.91 4.08
N PRO A 141 -12.97 9.21 3.73
CA PRO A 141 -12.59 10.29 4.65
C PRO A 141 -13.35 10.30 5.98
N TRP A 142 -14.64 9.95 5.96
CA TRP A 142 -15.47 9.89 7.18
C TRP A 142 -15.05 8.77 8.15
N MET A 143 -14.29 7.78 7.66
CA MET A 143 -13.66 6.73 8.47
C MET A 143 -12.23 7.12 8.90
N TYR A 144 -11.83 8.38 8.86
CA TYR A 144 -10.59 8.83 9.48
C TYR A 144 -10.72 8.77 11.02
N GLY A 145 -9.73 8.21 11.71
CA GLY A 145 -9.78 8.05 13.17
C GLY A 145 -8.43 7.85 13.84
N ASP A 146 -8.43 7.28 15.05
CA ASP A 146 -7.23 7.21 15.90
C ASP A 146 -6.13 6.31 15.31
N HIS A 147 -6.50 5.28 14.56
CA HIS A 147 -5.54 4.48 13.79
C HIS A 147 -4.80 5.34 12.75
N ASP A 148 -5.54 6.14 11.97
CA ASP A 148 -4.95 7.03 10.97
C ASP A 148 -4.01 8.06 11.61
N ARG A 149 -4.39 8.61 12.76
CA ARG A 149 -3.53 9.56 13.51
C ARG A 149 -2.23 8.91 13.98
N ARG A 150 -2.27 7.68 14.51
CA ARG A 150 -1.10 6.95 14.99
C ARG A 150 -0.14 6.54 13.86
N HIS A 151 -0.68 6.26 12.68
CA HIS A 151 0.13 6.03 11.48
C HIS A 151 0.60 7.33 10.83
N HIS A 152 0.13 8.51 11.28
CA HIS A 152 0.37 9.81 10.66
C HIS A 152 -0.17 9.90 9.22
N HIS A 153 -1.34 9.31 8.98
CA HIS A 153 -2.08 9.60 7.75
C HIS A 153 -2.56 11.05 7.80
N LEU A 154 -2.35 11.78 6.71
CA LEU A 154 -2.90 13.11 6.50
C LEU A 154 -4.35 13.03 6.02
N ARG A 155 -4.70 11.95 5.30
CA ARG A 155 -6.01 11.80 4.66
C ARG A 155 -6.38 10.35 4.40
N ARG A 156 -7.67 10.13 4.13
CA ARG A 156 -8.17 8.94 3.43
C ARG A 156 -8.77 9.38 2.10
N TYR A 157 -8.88 8.46 1.15
CA TYR A 157 -9.27 8.78 -0.21
C TYR A 157 -10.71 8.38 -0.55
N THR A 158 -11.28 9.12 -1.49
CA THR A 158 -12.40 8.66 -2.30
C THR A 158 -11.87 8.28 -3.69
N ARG A 159 -12.62 7.47 -4.44
CA ARG A 159 -12.25 7.18 -5.83
C ARG A 159 -12.19 8.44 -6.71
N SER A 160 -13.02 9.44 -6.42
CA SER A 160 -13.03 10.71 -7.16
C SER A 160 -11.79 11.56 -6.88
N THR A 161 -11.40 11.72 -5.61
CA THR A 161 -10.22 12.51 -5.24
C THR A 161 -8.94 11.87 -5.78
N LEU A 162 -8.76 10.56 -5.57
CA LEU A 162 -7.62 9.82 -6.09
C LEU A 162 -7.55 9.86 -7.62
N ARG A 163 -8.69 9.74 -8.30
CA ARG A 163 -8.76 9.87 -9.77
C ARG A 163 -8.33 11.26 -10.25
N ALA A 164 -8.74 12.31 -9.55
CA ALA A 164 -8.42 13.68 -9.92
C ALA A 164 -6.91 13.92 -9.79
N GLU A 165 -6.28 13.49 -8.69
CA GLU A 165 -4.85 13.63 -8.47
C GLU A 165 -4.01 12.88 -9.51
N LEU A 166 -4.35 11.62 -9.79
CA LEU A 166 -3.64 10.82 -10.81
C LEU A 166 -3.74 11.47 -12.19
N ARG A 167 -4.94 11.87 -12.60
CA ARG A 167 -5.14 12.52 -13.91
C ARG A 167 -4.45 13.87 -13.99
N GLY A 168 -4.48 14.64 -12.91
CA GLY A 168 -3.79 15.92 -12.81
C GLY A 168 -2.27 15.76 -12.94
N ALA A 169 -1.72 14.64 -12.48
CA ALA A 169 -0.31 14.29 -12.62
C ALA A 169 0.03 13.55 -13.92
N GLY A 170 -0.86 13.54 -14.92
CA GLY A 170 -0.57 12.95 -16.24
C GLY A 170 -0.66 11.43 -16.28
N PHE A 171 -1.49 10.81 -15.43
CA PHE A 171 -1.73 9.37 -15.45
C PHE A 171 -3.11 8.98 -15.98
N ASP A 172 -3.12 7.97 -16.82
CA ASP A 172 -4.31 7.25 -17.27
C ASP A 172 -4.61 6.09 -16.32
N ILE A 173 -5.85 5.98 -15.84
CA ILE A 173 -6.25 4.95 -14.88
C ILE A 173 -6.73 3.70 -15.63
N CYS A 174 -5.93 2.64 -15.56
CA CYS A 174 -6.22 1.33 -16.14
C CYS A 174 -7.19 0.51 -15.30
N PHE A 175 -7.10 0.63 -13.97
CA PHE A 175 -7.95 -0.07 -13.01
C PHE A 175 -8.12 0.78 -11.76
N MET A 176 -9.32 0.77 -11.18
CA MET A 176 -9.57 1.35 -9.87
C MET A 176 -10.77 0.64 -9.26
N GLY A 177 -10.58 -0.01 -8.14
CA GLY A 177 -11.60 -0.71 -7.38
C GLY A 177 -11.30 -0.64 -5.90
N HIS A 178 -12.26 -1.04 -5.07
CA HIS A 178 -11.97 -1.24 -3.67
C HIS A 178 -11.55 -2.69 -3.40
N PHE A 179 -10.99 -2.92 -2.22
CA PHE A 179 -10.81 -4.23 -1.65
C PHE A 179 -11.14 -4.22 -0.15
N ASN A 180 -11.29 -5.40 0.44
CA ASN A 180 -11.85 -5.63 1.78
C ASN A 180 -13.34 -5.28 1.85
N LEU A 181 -14.09 -5.70 0.83
CA LEU A 181 -15.54 -5.55 0.79
C LEU A 181 -16.21 -6.34 1.91
N LEU A 182 -15.78 -7.58 2.16
CA LEU A 182 -16.41 -8.44 3.18
C LEU A 182 -16.16 -7.95 4.61
N LEU A 183 -15.06 -7.24 4.83
CA LEU A 183 -14.73 -6.65 6.13
C LEU A 183 -15.26 -5.23 6.31
N LEU A 184 -15.83 -4.63 5.25
CA LEU A 184 -16.39 -3.29 5.34
C LEU A 184 -17.54 -3.20 6.36
N PRO A 185 -18.59 -4.05 6.33
CA PRO A 185 -19.69 -3.94 7.30
C PRO A 185 -19.25 -4.00 8.77
N PRO A 186 -18.46 -5.00 9.23
CA PRO A 186 -18.02 -5.02 10.64
C PRO A 186 -17.13 -3.82 11.00
N ALA A 187 -16.25 -3.39 10.10
CA ALA A 187 -15.42 -2.20 10.34
C ALA A 187 -16.25 -0.91 10.45
N VAL A 188 -17.32 -0.76 9.65
CA VAL A 188 -18.25 0.36 9.76
C VAL A 188 -18.99 0.32 11.10
N LEU A 189 -19.45 -0.85 11.54
CA LEU A 189 -20.12 -1.01 12.84
C LEU A 189 -19.21 -0.62 14.00
N VAL A 190 -17.96 -1.13 14.01
CA VAL A 190 -16.95 -0.75 15.01
C VAL A 190 -16.71 0.76 14.98
N ARG A 191 -16.57 1.34 13.78
CA ARG A 191 -16.33 2.78 13.64
C ARG A 191 -17.48 3.64 14.17
N LEU A 192 -18.72 3.24 13.90
CA LEU A 192 -19.89 3.92 14.42
C LEU A 192 -19.97 3.76 15.95
N ALA A 193 -19.72 2.58 16.48
CA ALA A 193 -19.70 2.34 17.93
C ALA A 193 -18.63 3.20 18.64
N GLN A 194 -17.42 3.30 18.11
CA GLN A 194 -16.34 4.14 18.64
C GLN A 194 -16.68 5.64 18.62
N ARG A 195 -17.56 6.08 17.71
CA ARG A 195 -18.02 7.47 17.64
C ARG A 195 -18.98 7.82 18.78
N TYR A 196 -19.80 6.88 19.22
CA TYR A 196 -20.79 7.09 20.28
C TYR A 196 -20.33 6.61 21.67
N THR A 197 -19.32 5.75 21.74
CA THR A 197 -18.82 5.19 22.99
C THR A 197 -17.30 5.42 23.10
N PRO A 198 -16.86 6.54 23.70
CA PRO A 198 -15.44 6.87 23.84
C PRO A 198 -14.61 5.81 24.59
N PHE A 199 -15.25 5.00 25.44
CA PHE A 199 -14.60 3.88 26.15
C PHE A 199 -14.20 2.69 25.26
N LEU A 200 -14.74 2.62 24.04
CA LEU A 200 -14.33 1.64 23.03
C LEU A 200 -13.18 2.14 22.16
N LYS A 201 -12.70 3.37 22.38
CA LYS A 201 -11.49 3.89 21.72
C LYS A 201 -10.29 3.12 22.28
N GLY A 202 -9.67 2.33 21.41
CA GLY A 202 -8.61 1.41 21.77
C GLY A 202 -8.07 0.67 20.55
N ASP A 203 -6.98 -0.05 20.76
CA ASP A 203 -6.11 -0.52 19.71
C ASP A 203 -6.65 -1.75 18.95
N ASP A 204 -7.31 -1.56 17.81
CA ASP A 204 -7.80 -2.68 16.98
C ASP A 204 -6.67 -3.46 16.28
N GLU A 205 -5.50 -2.84 16.07
CA GLU A 205 -4.32 -3.50 15.45
C GLU A 205 -3.37 -4.11 16.50
N ALA A 206 -3.13 -3.47 17.65
CA ALA A 206 -2.35 -4.13 18.71
C ALA A 206 -3.13 -5.22 19.45
N ARG A 207 -4.48 -5.21 19.38
CA ARG A 207 -5.32 -6.38 19.72
C ARG A 207 -5.39 -7.41 18.59
N GLY A 208 -4.46 -7.31 17.63
CA GLY A 208 -4.34 -8.11 16.42
C GLY A 208 -4.85 -9.50 16.66
N ALA A 209 -5.91 -9.87 15.95
CA ALA A 209 -6.60 -11.13 16.09
C ALA A 209 -5.58 -12.26 16.31
N THR A 210 -5.48 -12.78 17.53
CA THR A 210 -4.57 -13.88 17.85
C THR A 210 -5.32 -15.20 17.67
N GLY A 211 -4.60 -16.25 17.28
CA GLY A 211 -5.19 -17.58 17.14
C GLY A 211 -6.26 -17.67 16.03
N PRO A 212 -7.43 -18.30 16.27
CA PRO A 212 -8.41 -18.62 15.24
C PRO A 212 -8.97 -17.40 14.47
N ALA A 213 -9.11 -16.25 15.13
CA ALA A 213 -9.62 -15.05 14.50
C ALA A 213 -8.69 -14.54 13.38
N ASN A 214 -7.36 -14.66 13.56
CA ASN A 214 -6.38 -14.35 12.50
C ASN A 214 -6.64 -15.21 11.25
N ALA A 215 -6.87 -16.51 11.46
CA ALA A 215 -7.05 -17.47 10.38
C ALA A 215 -8.34 -17.19 9.60
N VAL A 216 -9.44 -16.87 10.30
CA VAL A 216 -10.72 -16.51 9.68
C VAL A 216 -10.60 -15.23 8.86
N LEU A 217 -10.04 -14.17 9.44
CA LEU A 217 -9.85 -12.90 8.72
C LEU A 217 -8.94 -13.10 7.50
N ASN A 218 -7.87 -13.87 7.66
CA ASN A 218 -6.96 -14.22 6.57
C ASN A 218 -7.64 -15.03 5.45
N ALA A 219 -8.58 -15.92 5.79
CA ALA A 219 -9.37 -16.68 4.83
C ALA A 219 -10.36 -15.78 4.06
N ILE A 220 -10.99 -14.82 4.73
CA ILE A 220 -11.86 -13.82 4.09
C ILE A 220 -11.09 -13.06 3.00
N PHE A 221 -9.87 -12.59 3.29
CA PHE A 221 -9.00 -11.98 2.27
C PHE A 221 -8.66 -12.92 1.12
N ALA A 222 -8.38 -14.19 1.42
CA ALA A 222 -8.01 -15.16 0.40
C ALA A 222 -9.14 -15.39 -0.60
N LEU A 223 -10.40 -15.37 -0.15
CA LEU A 223 -11.57 -15.48 -1.02
C LEU A 223 -11.74 -14.24 -1.90
N GLU A 224 -11.47 -13.06 -1.36
CA GLU A 224 -11.66 -11.79 -2.06
C GLU A 224 -10.55 -11.50 -3.09
N ALA A 225 -9.31 -11.90 -2.81
CA ALA A 225 -8.12 -11.46 -3.55
C ALA A 225 -8.16 -11.68 -5.08
N PRO A 226 -8.57 -12.86 -5.61
CA PRO A 226 -8.64 -13.07 -7.05
C PRO A 226 -9.68 -12.17 -7.74
N LEU A 227 -10.76 -11.85 -7.02
CA LEU A 227 -11.86 -11.05 -7.55
C LEU A 227 -11.54 -9.55 -7.47
N ALA A 228 -10.99 -9.07 -6.35
CA ALA A 228 -10.60 -7.67 -6.19
C ALA A 228 -9.56 -7.21 -7.24
N ALA A 229 -8.71 -8.12 -7.71
CA ALA A 229 -7.74 -7.83 -8.78
C ALA A 229 -8.34 -7.82 -10.20
N ARG A 230 -9.56 -8.34 -10.38
CA ARG A 230 -10.22 -8.51 -11.70
C ARG A 230 -11.43 -7.61 -11.86
N ILE A 231 -12.19 -7.41 -10.80
CA ILE A 231 -13.46 -6.71 -10.77
C ILE A 231 -13.30 -5.46 -9.91
N PRO A 232 -13.60 -4.26 -10.44
CA PRO A 232 -13.47 -3.03 -9.68
C PRO A 232 -14.60 -2.90 -8.67
N PHE A 233 -14.43 -3.45 -7.46
CA PHE A 233 -15.51 -3.43 -6.47
C PHE A 233 -15.98 -2.00 -6.15
N PRO A 234 -17.30 -1.82 -5.98
CA PRO A 234 -17.89 -0.51 -5.73
C PRO A 234 -17.57 0.00 -4.32
N ALA A 235 -17.28 -0.90 -3.37
CA ALA A 235 -17.02 -0.57 -1.98
C ALA A 235 -15.99 -1.52 -1.34
N GLY A 236 -15.33 -1.05 -0.28
CA GLY A 236 -14.31 -1.79 0.47
C GLY A 236 -13.44 -0.81 1.27
N LEU A 237 -12.71 -1.30 2.26
CA LEU A 237 -11.98 -0.45 3.23
C LEU A 237 -10.78 0.29 2.63
N SER A 238 -10.27 -0.16 1.49
CA SER A 238 -9.14 0.44 0.80
C SER A 238 -9.41 0.49 -0.71
N ILE A 239 -8.74 1.39 -1.40
CA ILE A 239 -8.76 1.50 -2.86
C ILE A 239 -7.49 0.87 -3.41
N LEU A 240 -7.63 0.00 -4.40
CA LEU A 240 -6.56 -0.50 -5.26
C LEU A 240 -6.70 0.16 -6.62
N ALA A 241 -5.63 0.75 -7.14
CA ALA A 241 -5.63 1.30 -8.47
C ALA A 241 -4.32 1.09 -9.22
N VAL A 242 -4.48 1.03 -10.52
CA VAL A 242 -3.41 0.84 -11.50
C VAL A 242 -3.53 1.95 -12.52
N ALA A 243 -2.43 2.65 -12.75
CA ALA A 243 -2.36 3.71 -13.74
C ALA A 243 -1.14 3.53 -14.65
N ARG A 244 -1.07 4.30 -15.73
CA ARG A 244 0.06 4.38 -16.66
C ARG A 244 0.35 5.85 -16.97
N PRO A 245 1.61 6.24 -17.19
CA PRO A 245 1.92 7.61 -17.63
C PRO A 245 1.32 7.87 -19.01
N VAL A 246 0.89 9.11 -19.24
CA VAL A 246 0.43 9.66 -20.54
C VAL A 246 1.50 10.59 -21.11
#